data_AF-R8BCG8-F1
#
_entry.id   AF-R8BCG8-F1
#
_cell.length_a   1.000
_cell.length_b   1.000
_cell.length_c   1.000
_cell.angle_alpha   90.00
_cell.angle_beta   90.00
_cell.angle_gamma   90.00
#
_symmetry.space_group_name_H-M   'P 1'
#
loop_
_entity.id
_entity.type
_entity.pdbx_description
1 polymer ?
#
loop_
_entity_poly.entity_id
_entity_poly.type
_entity_poly.pdbx_seq_one_letter_code
_entity_poly.pdbx_strand_id
1 'polypeptide(L)'
;MFCSNFTVNDKALKHVRGEDKLSRWAQNKTIASGATMEDSFCSVCGNLMYRRSSRFPGMSILRIGTVDDFNLHASKLKPQFEQFTKSRVDWFGGVQIEGLPQHVNTGF
;
A
#
# COMPACT_ATOMS: atom_id res chain seq x y z
N MET A 1 5.56 0.33 13.18
CA MET A 1 5.49 -0.77 12.18
C MET A 1 5.13 -0.16 10.84
N PHE A 2 5.76 -0.57 9.73
CA PHE A 2 5.59 0.06 8.41
C PHE A 2 5.05 -0.95 7.38
N CYS A 3 4.68 -0.46 6.20
CA CYS A 3 4.29 -1.29 5.07
C CYS A 3 4.96 -0.80 3.78
N SER A 4 5.28 -1.73 2.89
CA SER A 4 5.82 -1.45 1.56
C SER A 4 4.70 -1.63 0.53
N ASN A 5 4.43 -0.56 -0.22
CA ASN A 5 3.33 -0.54 -1.18
C ASN A 5 3.77 0.00 -2.52
N PHE A 6 3.05 -0.39 -3.55
CA PHE A 6 3.13 0.19 -4.88
C PHE A 6 1.72 0.42 -5.41
N THR A 7 1.56 1.40 -6.29
CA THR A 7 0.25 1.78 -6.81
C THR A 7 0.17 1.43 -8.29
N VAL A 8 -0.94 0.83 -8.70
CA VAL A 8 -1.24 0.54 -10.11
C VAL A 8 -2.60 1.12 -10.48
N ASN A 9 -2.79 1.37 -11.77
CA ASN A 9 -4.13 1.65 -12.30
C ASN A 9 -5.00 0.40 -12.22
N ASP A 10 -6.27 0.55 -11.86
CA ASP A 10 -7.21 -0.59 -11.76
C ASP A 10 -7.31 -1.37 -13.06
N LYS A 11 -7.16 -0.71 -14.22
CA LYS A 11 -7.14 -1.37 -15.55
C LYS A 11 -5.95 -2.30 -15.74
N ALA A 12 -4.85 -2.09 -15.01
CA ALA A 12 -3.67 -2.93 -15.05
C ALA A 12 -3.72 -4.07 -14.01
N LEU A 13 -4.73 -4.08 -13.12
CA LEU A 13 -4.92 -5.12 -12.12
C LEU A 13 -5.96 -6.14 -12.58
N LYS A 14 -5.55 -7.41 -12.66
CA LYS A 14 -6.45 -8.52 -12.99
C LYS A 14 -6.37 -9.60 -11.92
N HIS A 15 -7.52 -9.96 -11.35
CA HIS A 15 -7.61 -11.17 -10.52
C HIS A 15 -7.60 -12.40 -11.43
N VAL A 16 -6.55 -13.20 -11.32
CA VAL A 16 -6.45 -14.47 -12.07
C VAL A 16 -7.17 -15.62 -11.36
N ARG A 17 -7.32 -15.54 -10.03
CA ARG A 17 -8.05 -16.49 -9.17
C ARG A 17 -8.35 -15.87 -7.80
N GLY A 18 -9.28 -16.47 -7.05
CA GLY A 18 -9.49 -16.19 -5.63
C GLY A 18 -10.15 -14.84 -5.33
N GLU A 19 -10.69 -14.15 -6.32
CA GLU A 19 -11.45 -12.91 -6.10
C GLU A 19 -12.70 -13.14 -5.25
N ASP A 20 -13.33 -14.31 -5.37
CA ASP A 20 -14.44 -14.76 -4.53
C ASP A 20 -14.05 -14.93 -3.05
N LYS A 21 -12.74 -15.01 -2.75
CA LYS A 21 -12.21 -15.08 -1.39
C LYS A 21 -11.79 -13.72 -0.85
N LEU A 22 -11.97 -12.62 -1.60
CA LEU A 22 -11.67 -11.28 -1.09
C LEU A 22 -12.82 -10.74 -0.26
N SER A 23 -12.57 -10.55 1.03
CA SER A 23 -13.39 -9.73 1.90
C SER A 23 -13.01 -8.26 1.73
N ARG A 24 -14.01 -7.39 1.70
CA ARG A 24 -13.83 -5.94 1.54
C ARG A 24 -14.40 -5.23 2.75
N TRP A 25 -13.61 -4.32 3.32
CA TRP A 25 -14.04 -3.50 4.44
C TRP A 25 -13.60 -2.06 4.23
N ALA A 26 -14.53 -1.11 4.38
CA ALA A 26 -14.29 0.29 4.11
C ALA A 26 -14.69 1.19 5.29
N GLN A 27 -13.92 2.25 5.53
CA GLN A 27 -14.17 3.24 6.59
C GLN A 27 -13.49 4.57 6.27
N ASN A 28 -13.91 5.64 6.94
CA ASN A 28 -13.30 6.97 6.85
C ASN A 28 -12.96 7.60 8.21
N LYS A 29 -13.47 7.06 9.32
CA LYS A 29 -13.36 7.63 10.67
C LYS A 29 -11.92 7.82 11.16
N THR A 30 -11.01 6.91 10.83
CA THR A 30 -9.60 7.00 11.27
C THR A 30 -8.61 7.31 10.14
N ILE A 31 -9.13 7.65 8.95
CA ILE A 31 -8.30 8.02 7.81
C ILE A 31 -7.94 9.50 7.93
N ALA A 32 -6.64 9.83 7.92
CA ALA A 32 -6.14 11.19 8.17
C ALA A 32 -6.76 12.26 7.27
N SER A 33 -7.13 11.90 6.03
CA SER A 33 -7.75 12.80 5.07
C SER A 33 -9.29 12.84 5.14
N GLY A 34 -9.93 12.06 6.02
CA GLY A 34 -11.38 11.87 6.07
C GLY A 34 -11.98 11.13 4.86
N ALA A 35 -11.12 10.62 3.97
CA ALA A 35 -11.54 9.88 2.79
C ALA A 35 -11.88 8.43 3.15
N THR A 36 -12.73 7.80 2.35
CA THR A 36 -12.99 6.37 2.51
C THR A 36 -11.79 5.57 2.02
N MET A 37 -11.30 4.66 2.85
CA MET A 37 -10.31 3.66 2.51
C MET A 37 -10.95 2.28 2.60
N GLU A 38 -10.92 1.52 1.51
CA GLU A 38 -11.34 0.12 1.43
C GLU A 38 -10.12 -0.80 1.47
N ASP A 39 -10.17 -1.81 2.31
CA ASP A 39 -9.21 -2.90 2.41
C ASP A 39 -9.78 -4.15 1.74
N SER A 40 -9.06 -4.70 0.75
CA SER A 40 -9.38 -5.98 0.11
C SER A 40 -8.40 -7.06 0.59
N PHE A 41 -8.86 -7.98 1.42
CA PHE A 41 -8.02 -9.01 2.05
C PHE A 41 -8.59 -10.42 1.85
N CYS A 42 -7.71 -11.41 1.83
CA CYS A 42 -8.09 -12.80 1.70
C CYS A 42 -8.81 -13.28 2.96
N SER A 43 -10.03 -13.80 2.83
CA SER A 43 -10.83 -14.33 3.94
C SER A 43 -10.26 -15.60 4.57
N VAL A 44 -9.34 -16.28 3.88
CA VAL A 44 -8.74 -17.55 4.34
C VAL A 44 -7.46 -17.32 5.14
N CYS A 45 -6.53 -16.51 4.61
CA CYS A 45 -5.22 -16.28 5.24
C CYS A 45 -5.05 -14.90 5.86
N GLY A 46 -6.03 -14.01 5.72
CA GLY A 46 -5.99 -12.65 6.26
C GLY A 46 -5.05 -11.68 5.52
N ASN A 47 -4.35 -12.13 4.48
CA ASN A 47 -3.40 -11.27 3.77
C ASN A 47 -4.14 -10.12 3.06
N LEU A 48 -3.70 -8.89 3.32
CA LEU A 48 -4.23 -7.69 2.71
C LEU A 48 -3.59 -7.50 1.33
N MET A 49 -4.36 -7.72 0.26
CA MET A 49 -3.84 -7.70 -1.10
C MET A 49 -3.63 -6.28 -1.60
N TYR A 50 -4.67 -5.44 -1.47
CA TYR A 50 -4.61 -4.04 -1.87
C TYR A 50 -5.63 -3.19 -1.12
N ARG A 51 -5.42 -1.88 -1.17
CA ARG A 51 -6.35 -0.86 -0.67
C ARG A 51 -6.82 0.03 -1.81
N ARG A 52 -8.03 0.59 -1.69
CA ARG A 52 -8.57 1.61 -2.59
C ARG A 52 -9.05 2.79 -1.79
N SER A 53 -8.74 4.00 -2.25
CA SER A 53 -9.12 5.24 -1.57
C SER A 53 -10.03 6.06 -2.46
N SER A 54 -11.05 6.69 -1.87
CA SER A 54 -11.88 7.66 -2.61
C SER A 54 -11.09 8.89 -3.08
N ARG A 55 -9.88 9.14 -2.55
CA ARG A 55 -8.96 10.19 -3.04
C ARG A 55 -8.23 9.82 -4.33
N PHE A 56 -8.09 8.53 -4.62
CA PHE A 56 -7.37 8.03 -5.78
C PHE A 56 -8.28 7.06 -6.57
N PRO A 57 -9.40 7.56 -7.13
CA PRO A 57 -10.32 6.71 -7.87
C PRO A 57 -9.62 6.08 -9.08
N GLY A 58 -9.87 4.80 -9.33
CA GLY A 58 -9.25 4.06 -10.43
C GLY A 58 -7.82 3.58 -10.15
N MET A 59 -7.35 3.68 -8.90
CA MET A 59 -6.03 3.21 -8.48
C MET A 59 -6.15 2.21 -7.33
N SER A 60 -5.30 1.18 -7.38
CA SER A 60 -5.16 0.18 -6.33
C SER A 60 -3.76 0.27 -5.70
N ILE A 61 -3.70 0.32 -4.38
CA ILE A 61 -2.47 0.38 -3.58
C ILE A 61 -2.16 -1.04 -3.09
N LEU A 62 -1.25 -1.74 -3.77
CA LEU A 62 -0.89 -3.14 -3.53
C LEU A 62 0.25 -3.27 -2.52
N ARG A 63 0.32 -4.42 -1.84
CA ARG A 63 1.47 -4.78 -1.01
C ARG A 63 2.62 -5.33 -1.85
N ILE A 64 3.82 -4.80 -1.66
CA ILE A 64 5.02 -5.26 -2.38
C ILE A 64 5.43 -6.68 -1.93
N GLY A 65 5.15 -7.05 -0.67
CA GLY A 65 5.59 -8.32 -0.08
C GLY A 65 4.99 -9.59 -0.72
N THR A 66 4.02 -9.48 -1.62
CA THR A 66 3.44 -10.61 -2.36
C THR A 66 3.96 -10.73 -3.79
N VAL A 67 4.98 -9.95 -4.15
CA VAL A 67 5.61 -10.00 -5.48
C VAL A 67 6.89 -10.83 -5.38
N ASP A 68 6.97 -11.92 -6.13
CA ASP A 68 8.14 -12.83 -6.11
C ASP A 68 9.17 -12.52 -7.22
N ASP A 69 8.97 -11.44 -7.99
CA ASP A 69 9.89 -11.02 -9.06
C ASP A 69 10.98 -10.07 -8.53
N PHE A 70 12.19 -10.61 -8.36
CA PHE A 70 13.35 -9.85 -7.89
C PHE A 70 13.80 -8.74 -8.84
N ASN A 71 13.56 -8.85 -10.15
CA ASN A 71 13.90 -7.77 -11.09
C ASN A 71 13.00 -6.57 -10.86
N LEU A 72 11.72 -6.79 -10.54
CA LEU A 72 10.81 -5.71 -10.16
C LEU A 72 11.24 -5.06 -8.84
N HIS A 73 11.65 -5.84 -7.83
CA HIS A 73 12.21 -5.31 -6.57
C HIS A 73 13.45 -4.47 -6.79
N ALA A 74 14.37 -4.91 -7.66
CA ALA A 74 15.60 -4.19 -7.97
C ALA A 74 15.36 -2.92 -8.82
N SER A 75 14.20 -2.79 -9.47
CA SER A 75 13.92 -1.71 -10.41
C SER A 75 12.66 -0.91 -10.05
N LYS A 76 11.48 -1.37 -10.50
CA LYS A 76 10.22 -0.62 -10.47
C LYS A 76 9.60 -0.49 -9.08
N LEU A 77 9.89 -1.42 -8.18
CA LEU A 77 9.38 -1.43 -6.81
C LEU A 77 10.36 -0.81 -5.81
N LYS A 78 11.46 -0.22 -6.29
CA LYS A 78 12.37 0.58 -5.46
C LYS A 78 11.58 1.72 -4.78
N PRO A 79 11.71 1.91 -3.45
CA PRO A 79 11.00 2.97 -2.74
C PRO A 79 11.27 4.35 -3.34
N GLN A 80 10.22 5.16 -3.44
CA GLN A 80 10.27 6.52 -4.00
C GLN A 80 10.09 7.60 -2.94
N PHE A 81 9.46 7.27 -1.81
CA PHE A 81 9.27 8.15 -0.67
C PHE A 81 8.87 7.32 0.56
N GLU A 82 8.90 7.93 1.73
CA GLU A 82 8.26 7.41 2.94
C GLU A 82 7.09 8.31 3.35
N GLN A 83 6.04 7.75 3.92
CA GLN A 83 4.87 8.49 4.41
C GLN A 83 4.48 8.06 5.82
N PHE A 84 3.86 8.98 6.56
CA PHE A 84 3.47 8.81 7.97
C PHE A 84 4.66 8.54 8.90
N THR A 85 5.79 9.19 8.63
CA THR A 85 7.03 8.97 9.38
C THR A 85 6.96 9.46 10.83
N LYS A 86 5.97 10.29 11.19
CA LYS A 86 5.69 10.67 12.58
C LYS A 86 5.44 9.46 13.49
N SER A 87 4.84 8.40 12.96
CA SER A 87 4.48 7.18 13.69
C SER A 87 5.51 6.07 13.48
N ARG A 88 6.72 6.41 12.99
CA ARG A 88 7.80 5.44 12.79
C ARG A 88 8.23 4.89 14.15
N VAL A 89 8.54 3.60 14.17
CA VAL A 89 9.07 2.95 15.36
C VAL A 89 10.55 3.26 15.49
N ASP A 90 11.02 3.51 16.72
CA ASP A 90 12.36 4.04 16.98
C ASP A 90 13.50 3.13 16.51
N TRP A 91 13.27 1.81 16.45
CA TRP A 91 14.26 0.84 15.96
C TRP A 91 14.42 0.85 14.42
N PHE A 92 13.50 1.47 13.69
CA PHE A 92 13.56 1.55 12.23
C PHE A 92 14.09 2.92 11.81
N GLY A 93 15.31 2.96 11.25
CA GLY A 93 15.95 4.19 10.79
C GLY A 93 15.37 4.80 9.52
N GLY A 94 14.39 4.14 8.88
CA GLY A 94 13.87 4.54 7.57
C GLY A 94 14.64 3.90 6.41
N VAL A 95 14.21 4.21 5.19
CA VAL A 95 14.82 3.66 3.97
C VAL A 95 16.14 4.37 3.68
N GLN A 96 17.20 3.59 3.48
CA GLN A 96 18.56 4.09 3.26
C GLN A 96 18.81 4.42 1.78
N ILE A 97 18.07 5.40 1.25
CA ILE A 97 18.26 5.96 -0.09
C ILE A 97 18.51 7.47 0.08
N GLU A 98 19.65 7.93 -0.41
CA GLU A 98 20.02 9.35 -0.34
C GLU A 98 18.98 10.22 -1.04
N GLY A 99 18.55 11.30 -0.37
CA GLY A 99 17.58 12.25 -0.91
C GLY A 99 16.14 11.73 -1.01
N LEU A 100 15.82 10.56 -0.46
CA LEU A 100 14.46 10.02 -0.51
C LEU A 100 13.48 10.93 0.27
N PRO A 101 12.40 11.43 -0.38
CA PRO A 101 11.41 12.26 0.30
C PRO A 101 10.74 11.53 1.46
N GLN A 102 10.53 12.25 2.57
CA GLN A 102 9.83 11.73 3.75
C GLN A 102 8.67 12.65 4.14
N HIS A 103 7.47 12.10 4.20
CA HIS A 103 6.25 12.81 4.54
C HIS A 103 5.80 12.47 5.97
N VAL A 104 5.84 13.47 6.85
CA VAL A 104 5.62 13.30 8.29
C VAL A 104 4.17 12.98 8.66
N ASN A 105 3.21 13.79 8.20
CA ASN A 105 1.82 13.70 8.65
C ASN A 105 0.84 13.14 7.60
N THR A 106 1.09 13.40 6.33
CA THR A 106 0.20 13.02 5.22
C THR A 106 1.06 12.61 4.03
N GLY A 107 0.86 11.40 3.50
CA GLY A 107 1.29 11.06 2.14
C GLY A 107 0.15 11.39 1.18
N PHE A 108 0.46 12.16 0.12
CA PHE A 108 -0.39 12.65 -0.98
C PHE A 108 -1.85 12.95 -0.65
#